data_AF-A0A8H4S5Z7-F1
#
_entry.id   AF-A0A8H4S5Z7-F1
#
_cell.length_a   1.000
_cell.length_b   1.000
_cell.length_c   1.000
_cell.angle_alpha   90.00
_cell.angle_beta   90.00
_cell.angle_gamma   90.00
#
_symmetry.space_group_name_H-M   'P 1'
#
loop_
_entity.id
_entity.type
_entity.pdbx_description
1 polymer ?
#
loop_
_entity_poly.entity_id
_entity_poly.type
_entity_poly.pdbx_seq_one_letter_code
_entity_poly.pdbx_strand_id
1 'polypeptide(L)'
;MANALQLYQVDRPDSLRSVALLGMGGVGKTQLALEYAYRFKMNYSHLFWIKSETEIELRQSLTELVKCLGLTGGGESEENLVLAQKWLEKQLCSMALIFDNVQHNSLLKRYWPRSTFGNVIMTLKKSPIASQLYRSR
;
A
#
# COMPACT_ATOMS: atom_id res chain seq x y z
N MET A 1 -46.06 -1.06 -14.54
CA MET A 1 -45.19 0.13 -14.60
C MET A 1 -43.99 -0.16 -13.70
N ALA A 2 -42.80 -0.22 -14.29
CA ALA A 2 -41.61 -0.84 -13.69
C ALA A 2 -40.96 0.04 -12.61
N ASN A 3 -40.48 -0.66 -11.58
CA ASN A 3 -39.71 -0.18 -10.42
C ASN A 3 -38.56 0.75 -10.83
N ALA A 4 -38.56 1.97 -10.32
CA ALA A 4 -37.37 2.82 -10.25
C ALA A 4 -36.48 2.28 -9.11
N LEU A 5 -35.71 1.24 -9.41
CA LEU A 5 -34.50 0.91 -8.66
C LEU A 5 -33.55 2.09 -8.86
N GLN A 6 -33.60 3.06 -7.94
CA GLN A 6 -32.50 3.99 -7.71
C GLN A 6 -31.30 3.10 -7.36
N LEU A 7 -30.49 2.79 -8.35
CA LEU A 7 -29.16 2.26 -8.15
C LEU A 7 -28.47 3.28 -7.24
N TYR A 8 -28.34 2.94 -5.96
CA TYR A 8 -27.31 3.55 -5.13
C TYR A 8 -26.04 3.36 -5.94
N GLN A 9 -25.52 4.45 -6.50
CA GLN A 9 -24.12 4.49 -6.87
C GLN A 9 -23.40 4.20 -5.57
N VAL A 10 -23.02 2.94 -5.36
CA VAL A 10 -21.88 2.63 -4.53
C VAL A 10 -20.79 3.45 -5.19
N ASP A 11 -20.38 4.56 -4.57
CA ASP A 11 -19.19 5.29 -4.96
C ASP A 11 -18.15 4.22 -5.27
N ARG A 12 -17.82 4.04 -6.56
CA ARG A 12 -16.74 3.12 -6.88
C ARG A 12 -15.55 3.72 -6.13
N PRO A 13 -14.88 2.97 -5.25
CA PRO A 13 -13.76 3.55 -4.53
C PRO A 13 -12.80 4.09 -5.57
N ASP A 14 -12.25 5.28 -5.34
CA ASP A 14 -11.34 5.89 -6.28
C ASP A 14 -10.19 4.92 -6.63
N SER A 15 -9.69 5.00 -7.87
CA SER A 15 -8.49 4.27 -8.35
C SER A 15 -7.36 4.30 -7.33
N LEU A 16 -6.45 3.33 -7.34
CA LEU A 16 -5.25 3.31 -6.50
C LEU A 16 -4.54 4.68 -6.52
N ARG A 17 -4.58 5.38 -5.39
CA ARG A 17 -3.92 6.68 -5.20
C ARG A 17 -2.59 6.49 -4.51
N SER A 18 -1.61 7.33 -4.81
CA SER A 18 -0.36 7.32 -4.08
C SER A 18 0.20 8.71 -3.82
N VAL A 19 0.87 8.85 -2.68
CA VAL A 19 1.53 10.08 -2.25
C VAL A 19 2.91 9.76 -1.68
N ALA A 20 3.89 10.60 -2.03
CA ALA A 20 5.24 10.51 -1.52
C ALA A 20 5.54 11.67 -0.57
N LEU A 21 5.94 11.34 0.65
CA LEU A 21 6.51 12.29 1.61
C LEU A 21 8.01 12.39 1.32
N LEU A 22 8.43 13.55 0.83
CA LEU A 22 9.82 13.81 0.41
C LEU A 22 10.48 14.79 1.38
N GLY A 23 11.75 14.54 1.70
CA GLY A 23 12.53 15.47 2.50
C GLY A 23 13.77 14.84 3.11
N MET A 24 14.67 15.69 3.60
CA MET A 24 15.94 15.27 4.19
C MET A 24 15.76 14.30 5.38
N GLY A 25 16.84 13.62 5.76
CA GLY A 25 16.85 12.79 6.98
C GLY A 25 16.44 13.62 8.20
N GLY A 26 15.72 13.01 9.14
CA GLY A 26 15.34 13.66 10.41
C GLY A 26 14.17 14.66 10.35
N VAL A 27 13.64 15.02 9.17
CA VAL A 27 12.54 16.01 9.04
C VAL A 27 11.16 15.52 9.55
N GLY A 28 11.05 14.29 10.04
CA GLY A 28 9.80 13.78 10.63
C GLY A 28 8.85 13.04 9.68
N LYS A 29 9.29 12.60 8.48
CA LYS A 29 8.41 11.92 7.50
C LYS A 29 7.75 10.65 8.05
N THR A 30 8.54 9.81 8.71
CA THR A 30 8.07 8.57 9.34
C THR A 30 7.05 8.88 10.44
N GLN A 31 7.31 9.90 11.26
CA GLN A 31 6.40 10.37 12.30
C GLN A 31 5.09 10.89 11.71
N LEU A 32 5.15 11.63 10.59
CA LEU A 32 3.95 12.10 9.89
C LEU A 32 3.12 10.93 9.32
N ALA A 33 3.78 9.94 8.71
CA ALA A 33 3.10 8.74 8.21
C ALA A 33 2.47 7.92 9.35
N LEU A 34 3.14 7.84 10.51
CA LEU A 34 2.62 7.17 11.70
C LEU A 34 1.41 7.90 12.28
N GLU A 35 1.47 9.22 12.38
CA GLU A 35 0.35 10.04 12.85
C GLU A 35 -0.86 9.92 11.91
N TYR A 36 -0.62 9.90 10.60
CA TYR A 36 -1.65 9.60 9.62
C TYR A 36 -2.30 8.24 9.89
N ALA A 37 -1.48 7.19 10.04
CA ALA A 37 -1.98 5.85 10.30
C ALA A 37 -2.83 5.81 11.58
N TYR A 38 -2.36 6.43 12.65
CA TYR A 38 -3.06 6.46 13.93
C TYR A 38 -4.41 7.18 13.83
N ARG A 39 -4.45 8.34 13.18
CA ARG A 39 -5.67 9.16 13.03
C ARG A 39 -6.72 8.51 12.13
N PHE A 40 -6.29 7.86 11.05
CA PHE A 40 -7.19 7.38 10.00
C PHE A 40 -7.39 5.87 9.98
N LYS A 41 -6.79 5.10 10.90
CA LYS A 41 -6.93 3.63 10.96
C LYS A 41 -8.38 3.12 10.90
N MET A 42 -9.34 3.86 11.48
CA MET A 42 -10.75 3.46 11.50
C MET A 42 -11.45 3.68 10.15
N ASN A 43 -10.85 4.43 9.22
CA ASN A 43 -11.41 4.69 7.88
C ASN A 43 -11.05 3.58 6.88
N TYR A 44 -10.14 2.68 7.27
CA TYR A 44 -9.65 1.60 6.44
C TYR A 44 -10.09 0.26 7.00
N SER A 45 -10.60 -0.61 6.14
CA SER A 45 -10.75 -2.04 6.47
C SER A 45 -9.38 -2.67 6.77
N HIS A 46 -8.34 -2.22 6.05
CA HIS A 46 -6.98 -2.69 6.24
C HIS A 46 -5.96 -1.55 6.13
N LEU A 47 -5.05 -1.46 7.10
CA LEU A 47 -3.91 -0.56 7.07
C LEU A 47 -2.64 -1.36 7.35
N PHE A 48 -1.72 -1.38 6.39
CA PHE A 48 -0.45 -2.08 6.53
C PHE A 48 0.73 -1.12 6.52
N TRP A 49 1.64 -1.33 7.48
CA TRP A 49 2.94 -0.66 7.53
C TRP A 49 4.02 -1.61 6.97
N ILE A 50 4.75 -1.15 5.96
CA ILE A 50 5.72 -1.93 5.21
C ILE A 50 7.08 -1.25 5.34
N LYS A 51 8.03 -1.90 6.01
CA LYS A 51 9.42 -1.43 6.06
C LYS A 51 10.06 -1.62 4.69
N SER A 52 10.63 -0.55 4.16
CA SER A 52 10.99 -0.45 2.73
C SER A 52 12.41 0.06 2.47
N GLU A 53 13.30 0.01 3.47
CA GLU A 53 14.69 0.45 3.29
C GLU A 53 15.48 -0.53 2.43
N THR A 54 15.24 -1.83 2.61
CA THR A 54 15.93 -2.90 1.87
C THR A 54 14.95 -3.92 1.31
N GLU A 55 15.40 -4.71 0.32
CA GLU A 55 14.60 -5.83 -0.20
C GLU A 55 14.29 -6.87 0.89
N ILE A 56 15.21 -7.09 1.84
CA ILE A 56 15.02 -8.02 2.96
C ILE A 56 13.87 -7.55 3.85
N GLU A 57 13.83 -6.26 4.20
CA GLU A 57 12.75 -5.70 5.02
C GLU A 57 11.38 -5.75 4.33
N LEU A 58 11.35 -5.52 3.01
CA LEU A 58 10.12 -5.65 2.21
C LEU A 58 9.58 -7.08 2.26
N ARG A 59 10.46 -8.06 2.04
CA ARG A 59 10.12 -9.48 2.09
C ARG A 59 9.61 -9.91 3.46
N GLN A 60 10.25 -9.44 4.52
CA GLN A 60 9.83 -9.69 5.90
C GLN A 60 8.45 -9.06 6.17
N SER A 61 8.25 -7.79 5.83
CA SER A 61 6.98 -7.09 6.02
C SER A 61 5.82 -7.76 5.27
N LEU A 62 6.05 -8.28 4.06
CA LEU A 62 5.03 -9.03 3.33
C LEU A 62 4.75 -10.40 3.91
N THR A 63 5.78 -11.08 4.43
CA THR A 63 5.59 -12.34 5.16
C THR A 63 4.74 -12.12 6.41
N GLU A 64 4.96 -11.03 7.13
CA GLU A 64 4.14 -10.63 8.27
C GLU A 64 2.70 -10.32 7.84
N LEU A 65 2.50 -9.58 6.75
CA LEU A 65 1.18 -9.31 6.17
C LEU A 65 0.42 -10.62 5.86
N VAL A 66 1.06 -11.58 5.19
CA VAL A 66 0.48 -12.89 4.85
C VAL A 66 0.05 -13.63 6.12
N LYS A 67 0.91 -13.65 7.14
CA LYS A 67 0.62 -14.27 8.44
C LYS A 67 -0.56 -13.58 9.16
N CYS A 68 -0.57 -12.25 9.21
CA CYS A 68 -1.64 -11.47 9.84
C CYS A 68 -2.99 -11.68 9.15
N LEU A 69 -2.99 -11.93 7.85
CA LEU A 69 -4.19 -12.24 7.07
C LEU A 69 -4.62 -13.71 7.17
N GLY A 70 -3.88 -14.56 7.89
CA GLY A 70 -4.15 -15.99 7.98
C GLY A 70 -3.98 -16.72 6.64
N LEU A 71 -3.26 -16.11 5.68
CA LEU A 71 -2.98 -16.72 4.39
C LEU A 71 -1.89 -17.78 4.61
N THR A 72 -2.24 -19.04 4.41
CA THR A 72 -1.26 -20.14 4.51
C THR A 72 -0.39 -20.17 3.24
N GLY A 73 0.90 -19.84 3.40
CA GLY A 73 1.94 -19.94 2.37
C GLY A 73 3.18 -20.61 2.93
N GLY A 74 3.72 -21.58 2.20
CA GLY A 74 4.74 -22.52 2.64
C GLY A 74 6.13 -21.91 2.86
N GLY A 75 6.33 -21.20 3.97
CA GLY A 75 7.65 -20.91 4.56
C GLY A 75 8.61 -19.98 3.80
N GLU A 76 8.48 -19.86 2.47
CA GLU A 76 9.42 -19.14 1.62
C GLU A 76 8.97 -17.70 1.32
N SER A 77 9.94 -16.79 1.26
CA SER A 77 9.69 -15.36 1.02
C SER A 77 9.02 -15.06 -0.34
N GLU A 78 9.31 -15.84 -1.39
CA GLU A 78 8.79 -15.57 -2.72
C GLU A 78 7.33 -15.98 -2.87
N GLU A 79 6.95 -17.12 -2.29
CA GLU A 79 5.56 -17.57 -2.23
C GLU A 79 4.70 -16.53 -1.48
N ASN A 80 5.21 -16.02 -0.36
CA ASN A 80 4.52 -14.99 0.42
C ASN A 80 4.31 -13.68 -0.36
N LEU A 81 5.27 -13.28 -1.21
CA LEU A 81 5.08 -12.13 -2.10
C LEU A 81 3.92 -12.38 -3.07
N VAL A 82 3.86 -13.57 -3.70
CA VAL A 82 2.79 -13.92 -4.63
C VAL A 82 1.43 -13.95 -3.93
N LEU A 83 1.37 -14.52 -2.72
CA LEU A 83 0.14 -14.58 -1.93
C LEU A 83 -0.35 -13.19 -1.51
N ALA A 84 0.56 -12.34 -1.00
CA ALA A 84 0.24 -10.96 -0.66
C ALA A 84 -0.30 -10.20 -1.88
N GLN A 85 0.38 -10.28 -3.03
CA GLN A 85 -0.04 -9.61 -4.26
C GLN A 85 -1.41 -10.07 -4.74
N LYS A 86 -1.66 -11.39 -4.75
CA LYS A 86 -2.97 -11.97 -5.11
C LYS A 86 -4.07 -11.54 -4.16
N TRP A 87 -3.76 -11.42 -2.86
CA TRP A 87 -4.74 -10.95 -1.89
C TRP A 87 -5.05 -9.47 -2.10
N LEU A 88 -4.03 -8.63 -2.28
CA LEU A 88 -4.17 -7.19 -2.53
C LEU A 88 -4.98 -6.91 -3.80
N GLU A 89 -4.71 -7.64 -4.89
CA GLU A 89 -5.40 -7.52 -6.18
C GLU A 89 -6.91 -7.74 -6.08
N LYS A 90 -7.36 -8.61 -5.16
CA LYS A 90 -8.77 -8.95 -4.96
C LYS A 90 -9.52 -7.97 -4.06
N GLN A 91 -8.84 -7.03 -3.41
CA GLN A 91 -9.48 -6.13 -2.46
C GLN A 91 -10.28 -5.03 -3.18
N LEU A 92 -11.56 -4.92 -2.81
CA LEU A 92 -12.45 -3.83 -3.21
C LEU A 92 -12.79 -2.90 -2.04
N CYS A 93 -12.17 -3.11 -0.88
CA CYS A 93 -12.41 -2.37 0.35
C CYS A 93 -11.45 -1.17 0.50
N SER A 94 -11.72 -0.31 1.48
CA SER A 94 -10.81 0.79 1.80
C SER A 94 -9.53 0.25 2.44
N MET A 95 -8.41 0.37 1.72
CA MET A 95 -7.11 -0.08 2.19
C MET A 95 -6.08 1.05 2.14
N ALA A 96 -5.14 1.06 3.10
CA ALA A 96 -3.93 1.88 3.08
C ALA A 96 -2.66 1.03 3.20
N LEU A 97 -1.66 1.35 2.38
CA LEU A 97 -0.32 0.76 2.42
C LEU A 97 0.70 1.87 2.66
N ILE A 98 1.51 1.73 3.71
CA ILE A 98 2.54 2.71 4.07
C ILE A 98 3.91 2.07 3.85
N PHE A 99 4.63 2.51 2.81
CA PHE A 99 6.02 2.10 2.54
C PHE A 99 6.98 3.09 3.21
N ASP A 100 7.52 2.71 4.36
CA ASP A 100 8.41 3.58 5.12
C ASP A 100 9.89 3.39 4.74
N ASN A 101 10.59 4.51 4.60
CA ASN A 101 12.01 4.65 4.33
C ASN A 101 12.49 4.07 2.99
N VAL A 102 11.73 4.29 1.91
CA VAL A 102 12.11 3.83 0.57
C VAL A 102 13.38 4.55 0.10
N GLN A 103 14.47 3.80 -0.06
CA GLN A 103 15.76 4.34 -0.54
C GLN A 103 15.82 4.46 -2.06
N HIS A 104 15.22 3.50 -2.78
CA HIS A 104 15.24 3.43 -4.24
C HIS A 104 13.88 3.04 -4.81
N ASN A 105 13.35 3.82 -5.75
CA ASN A 105 12.05 3.54 -6.39
C ASN A 105 12.04 2.19 -7.14
N SER A 106 13.20 1.71 -7.57
CA SER A 106 13.35 0.40 -8.21
C SER A 106 12.90 -0.74 -7.31
N LEU A 107 13.05 -0.61 -5.98
CA LEU A 107 12.55 -1.59 -5.02
C LEU A 107 11.04 -1.70 -5.13
N LEU A 108 10.32 -0.56 -5.17
CA LEU A 108 8.87 -0.56 -5.20
C LEU A 108 8.28 -1.25 -6.43
N LYS A 109 8.95 -1.29 -7.58
CA LYS A 109 8.38 -1.91 -8.80
C LYS A 109 7.89 -3.35 -8.60
N ARG A 110 8.62 -4.15 -7.80
CA ARG A 110 8.28 -5.55 -7.51
C ARG A 110 7.20 -5.68 -6.43
N TYR A 111 7.19 -4.75 -5.49
CA TYR A 111 6.38 -4.81 -4.27
C TYR A 111 5.14 -3.90 -4.32
N TRP A 112 5.00 -3.11 -5.39
CA TRP A 112 3.86 -2.24 -5.62
C TRP A 112 2.57 -3.06 -5.64
N PRO A 113 1.51 -2.64 -4.95
CA PRO A 113 0.26 -3.39 -4.95
C PRO A 113 -0.32 -3.48 -6.35
N ARG A 114 -0.78 -4.67 -6.72
CA ARG A 114 -1.59 -4.90 -7.92
C ARG A 114 -3.07 -4.57 -7.71
N SER A 115 -3.43 -3.93 -6.60
CA SER A 115 -4.81 -3.55 -6.31
C SER A 115 -5.28 -2.41 -7.22
N THR A 116 -6.54 -2.47 -7.65
CA THR A 116 -7.18 -1.39 -8.40
C THR A 116 -7.61 -0.23 -7.50
N PHE A 117 -7.74 -0.48 -6.19
CA PHE A 117 -8.25 0.46 -5.20
C PHE A 117 -7.29 0.56 -4.00
N GLY A 118 -7.38 1.68 -3.28
CA GLY A 118 -6.65 1.93 -2.03
C GLY A 118 -5.76 3.16 -2.08
N ASN A 119 -5.08 3.44 -0.97
CA ASN A 119 -4.15 4.54 -0.83
C ASN A 119 -2.75 4.02 -0.49
N VAL A 120 -1.74 4.53 -1.18
CA VAL A 120 -0.33 4.25 -0.91
C VAL A 120 0.35 5.51 -0.41
N ILE A 121 0.98 5.42 0.75
CA ILE A 121 1.82 6.48 1.30
C ILE A 121 3.24 5.94 1.33
N MET A 122 4.21 6.76 0.97
CA MET A 122 5.62 6.36 1.02
C MET A 122 6.49 7.49 1.53
N THR A 123 7.53 7.16 2.31
CA THR A 123 8.52 8.15 2.76
C THR A 123 9.83 7.95 2.02
N LEU A 124 10.41 9.05 1.48
CA LEU A 124 11.68 9.00 0.74
C LEU A 124 12.58 10.18 1.12
N LYS A 125 13.90 9.94 1.12
CA LYS A 125 14.90 11.00 1.38
C LYS A 125 15.13 11.93 0.18
N LYS A 126 14.99 11.41 -1.04
CA LYS A 126 15.21 12.15 -2.29
C LYS A 126 13.95 12.11 -3.14
N SER A 127 13.68 13.19 -3.87
CA SER A 127 12.65 13.16 -4.89
C SER A 127 12.95 12.03 -5.86
N PRO A 128 12.02 11.09 -6.12
CA PRO A 128 12.06 10.38 -7.38
C PRO A 128 12.06 11.49 -8.43
N ILE A 129 12.99 11.46 -9.40
CA ILE A 129 12.95 12.41 -10.51
C ILE A 129 11.50 12.45 -11.02
N ALA A 130 10.93 13.65 -10.99
CA ALA A 130 9.53 13.90 -11.21
C ALA A 130 9.10 13.36 -12.59
N SER A 131 8.16 12.41 -12.63
CA SER A 131 7.03 12.37 -13.58
C SER A 131 6.46 10.98 -13.94
N GLN A 132 7.12 9.85 -13.67
CA GLN A 132 6.77 8.64 -14.46
C GLN A 132 6.20 7.40 -13.77
N LEU A 133 6.06 7.31 -12.45
CA LEU A 133 5.76 6.00 -11.83
C LEU A 133 4.45 5.87 -11.03
N TYR A 134 3.61 6.91 -10.98
CA TYR A 134 2.42 6.86 -10.11
C TYR A 134 1.12 7.29 -10.80
N ARG A 135 0.97 7.02 -12.11
CA ARG A 135 -0.35 6.98 -12.73
C ARG A 135 -0.80 5.53 -12.79
N SER A 136 -1.87 5.23 -12.06
CA SER A 136 -2.64 4.00 -12.22
C SER A 136 -2.94 3.83 -13.71
N ARG A 137 -2.49 2.72 -14.30
CA ARG A 137 -3.11 2.21 -15.53
C ARG A 137 -4.44 1.56 -15.17
#